data_AF-A0A1M6WHC6-F1
#
_entry.id   AF-A0A1M6WHC6-F1
#
_cell.length_a   1.000
_cell.length_b   1.000
_cell.length_c   1.000
_cell.angle_alpha   90.00
_cell.angle_beta   90.00
_cell.angle_gamma   90.00
#
_symmetry.space_group_name_H-M   'P 1'
#
loop_
_entity.id
_entity.type
_entity.pdbx_description
1 polymer ?
#
loop_
_entity_poly.entity_id
_entity_poly.type
_entity_poly.pdbx_seq_one_letter_code
_entity_poly.pdbx_strand_id
1 'polypeptide(L)'
;MANELNLAVDILVKAKEDVVALIADDHKAYSLVVIGGMDAIINRLKYPSKRLSQQALYKFEPITNFMGDEISRPELLTKEDLSPDEARKAEFIRKVDMLLAQFTTMDPAGILSAYTMPEDQLVVRGVAKRAGIDDYRDRPVDLRFIEDIAGALEEAAASSAEQKRIDTELGGNGTTNIAENVNKQSGDSQTPGSTGKQESRKSSNR
;
A
#
# COMPACT_ATOMS: atom_id res chain seq x y z
N MET A 1 -30.39 -32.35 48.45
CA MET A 1 -29.07 -32.43 47.79
C MET A 1 -29.05 -33.36 46.57
N ALA A 2 -29.13 -34.70 46.68
CA ALA A 2 -29.11 -35.57 45.48
C ALA A 2 -30.32 -35.37 44.54
N ASN A 3 -31.53 -35.19 45.09
CA ASN A 3 -32.75 -34.97 44.29
C ASN A 3 -32.79 -33.60 43.58
N GLU A 4 -32.25 -32.55 44.21
CA GLU A 4 -32.22 -31.20 43.62
C GLU A 4 -31.21 -31.11 42.48
N LEU A 5 -30.08 -31.84 42.60
CA LEU A 5 -29.10 -31.95 41.54
C LEU A 5 -29.67 -32.67 40.32
N ASN A 6 -30.38 -33.79 40.53
CA ASN A 6 -31.02 -34.52 39.45
C ASN A 6 -32.10 -33.66 38.75
N LEU A 7 -32.91 -32.92 39.52
CA LEU A 7 -33.89 -31.99 38.97
C LEU A 7 -33.22 -30.88 38.14
N ALA A 8 -32.11 -30.31 38.61
CA ALA A 8 -31.38 -29.28 37.88
C ALA A 8 -30.75 -29.81 36.59
N VAL A 9 -30.24 -31.05 36.60
CA VAL A 9 -29.71 -31.71 35.41
C VAL A 9 -30.81 -31.97 34.39
N ASP A 10 -31.98 -32.47 34.82
CA ASP A 10 -33.10 -32.74 33.92
C ASP A 10 -33.63 -31.47 33.25
N ILE A 11 -33.72 -30.36 34.00
CA ILE A 11 -34.13 -29.05 33.44
C ILE A 11 -33.14 -28.60 32.36
N LEU A 12 -31.84 -28.80 32.55
CA LEU A 12 -30.81 -28.41 31.59
C LEU A 12 -30.79 -29.30 30.35
N VAL A 13 -31.01 -30.59 30.51
CA VAL A 13 -31.14 -31.53 29.38
C VAL A 13 -32.34 -31.15 28.54
N LYS A 14 -33.48 -30.87 29.17
CA LYS A 14 -34.69 -30.44 28.47
C LYS A 14 -34.52 -29.10 27.75
N ALA A 15 -33.88 -28.12 28.40
CA ALA A 15 -33.56 -26.84 27.76
C ALA A 15 -32.62 -26.99 26.55
N LYS A 16 -31.68 -27.95 26.59
CA LYS A 16 -30.82 -28.27 25.45
C LYS A 16 -31.64 -28.83 24.28
N GLU A 17 -32.56 -29.76 24.55
CA GLU A 17 -33.44 -30.35 23.54
C GLU A 17 -34.35 -29.29 22.90
N ASP A 18 -34.96 -28.42 23.71
CA ASP A 18 -35.84 -27.35 23.23
C ASP A 18 -35.08 -26.37 22.32
N VAL A 19 -33.84 -26.01 22.67
CA VAL A 19 -33.01 -25.12 21.85
C VAL A 19 -32.52 -25.82 20.58
N VAL A 20 -32.17 -27.11 20.64
CA VAL A 20 -31.82 -27.88 19.43
C VAL A 20 -33.01 -27.94 18.47
N ALA A 21 -34.23 -28.16 18.97
CA ALA A 21 -35.44 -28.14 18.17
C ALA A 21 -35.71 -26.75 17.56
N LEU A 22 -35.53 -25.66 18.33
CA LEU A 22 -35.73 -24.30 17.86
C LEU A 22 -34.72 -23.87 16.79
N ILE A 23 -33.48 -24.39 16.85
CA ILE A 23 -32.41 -24.03 15.92
C ILE A 23 -32.37 -24.93 14.68
N ALA A 24 -33.02 -26.11 14.73
CA ALA A 24 -33.22 -26.96 13.57
C ALA A 24 -34.02 -26.24 12.44
N ASP A 25 -34.77 -25.19 12.77
CA ASP A 25 -35.48 -24.28 11.86
C ASP A 25 -34.55 -23.26 11.13
N ASP A 26 -33.44 -23.78 10.57
CA ASP A 26 -32.56 -23.12 9.59
C ASP A 26 -31.58 -22.03 10.08
N HIS A 27 -31.10 -22.14 11.32
CA HIS A 27 -30.10 -21.22 11.90
C HIS A 27 -28.86 -21.93 12.47
N LYS A 28 -28.17 -22.71 11.63
CA LYS A 28 -27.05 -23.60 11.98
C LYS A 28 -25.91 -22.94 12.79
N ALA A 29 -25.63 -21.65 12.58
CA ALA A 29 -24.56 -20.94 13.29
C ALA A 29 -24.87 -20.73 14.79
N TYR A 30 -26.14 -20.51 15.14
CA TYR A 30 -26.55 -20.33 16.54
C TYR A 30 -26.56 -21.67 17.30
N SER A 31 -26.69 -22.80 16.60
CA SER A 31 -26.71 -24.15 17.18
C SER A 31 -25.40 -24.46 17.90
N LEU A 32 -24.28 -24.18 17.23
CA LEU A 32 -22.95 -24.50 17.73
C LEU A 32 -22.61 -23.71 19.00
N VAL A 33 -23.02 -22.44 19.06
CA VAL A 33 -22.76 -21.54 20.20
C VAL A 33 -23.58 -21.96 21.43
N VAL A 34 -24.87 -22.29 21.25
CA VAL A 34 -25.71 -22.67 22.38
C VAL A 34 -25.35 -24.08 22.89
N ILE A 35 -25.05 -25.02 22.01
CA ILE A 35 -24.59 -26.36 22.41
C ILE A 35 -23.30 -26.27 23.23
N GLY A 36 -22.31 -25.49 22.76
CA GLY A 36 -21.05 -25.30 23.48
C GLY A 36 -21.23 -24.65 24.87
N GLY A 37 -22.12 -23.66 24.98
CA GLY A 37 -22.46 -23.02 26.25
C GLY A 37 -23.14 -23.97 27.25
N MET A 38 -24.07 -24.80 26.79
CA MET A 38 -24.78 -25.75 27.64
C MET A 38 -23.88 -26.90 28.11
N ASP A 39 -23.02 -27.42 27.24
CA ASP A 39 -22.06 -28.48 27.62
C ASP A 39 -21.07 -27.96 28.69
N ALA A 40 -20.68 -26.68 28.65
CA ALA A 40 -19.87 -26.05 29.69
C ALA A 40 -20.58 -25.99 31.05
N ILE A 41 -21.89 -25.69 31.06
CA ILE A 41 -22.70 -25.67 32.30
C ILE A 41 -22.88 -27.09 32.84
N ILE A 42 -23.19 -28.07 31.99
CA ILE A 42 -23.31 -29.48 32.35
C ILE A 42 -22.00 -29.99 32.95
N ASN A 43 -20.87 -29.69 32.33
CA ASN A 43 -19.55 -30.09 32.84
C ASN A 43 -19.24 -29.45 34.20
N ARG A 44 -19.66 -28.20 34.43
CA ARG A 44 -19.49 -27.49 35.71
C ARG A 44 -20.36 -28.06 36.83
N LEU A 45 -21.54 -28.59 36.49
CA LEU A 45 -22.46 -29.23 37.44
C LEU A 45 -22.10 -30.69 37.71
N LYS A 46 -21.65 -31.41 36.67
CA LYS A 46 -21.25 -32.83 36.74
C LYS A 46 -19.93 -33.01 37.48
N TYR A 47 -19.00 -32.06 37.32
CA TYR A 47 -17.77 -31.98 38.07
C TYR A 47 -17.78 -30.71 38.92
N PRO A 48 -18.45 -30.72 40.10
CA PRO A 48 -18.36 -29.63 41.05
C PRO A 48 -16.91 -29.60 41.53
N SER A 49 -16.08 -28.89 40.79
CA SER A 49 -14.66 -28.78 41.07
C SER A 49 -14.56 -28.12 42.43
N LYS A 50 -13.90 -28.82 43.38
CA LYS A 50 -13.26 -28.15 44.52
C LYS A 50 -12.66 -26.87 43.93
N ARG A 51 -13.12 -25.72 44.42
CA ARG A 51 -12.64 -24.40 43.97
C ARG A 51 -11.14 -24.52 43.77
N LEU A 52 -10.68 -24.56 42.52
CA LEU A 52 -9.29 -24.26 42.25
C LEU A 52 -9.16 -22.86 42.83
N SER A 53 -8.39 -22.76 43.91
CA SER A 53 -7.98 -21.46 44.40
C SER A 53 -7.50 -20.70 43.18
N GLN A 54 -7.95 -19.45 43.06
CA GLN A 54 -7.26 -18.49 42.22
C GLN A 54 -5.84 -18.39 42.79
N GLN A 55 -4.98 -19.33 42.39
CA GLN A 55 -3.55 -19.16 42.50
C GLN A 55 -3.26 -17.86 41.80
N ALA A 56 -2.55 -16.98 42.51
CA ALA A 56 -2.19 -15.63 42.09
C ALA A 56 -1.94 -15.58 40.58
N LEU A 57 -2.40 -14.52 39.92
CA LEU A 57 -2.01 -14.20 38.55
C LEU A 57 -0.48 -14.21 38.49
N TYR A 58 0.11 -15.36 38.16
CA TYR A 58 1.53 -15.49 37.89
C TYR A 58 1.74 -14.64 36.65
N LYS A 59 2.25 -13.42 36.85
CA LYS A 59 2.82 -12.65 35.76
C LYS A 59 4.09 -13.38 35.35
N PHE A 60 3.98 -14.22 34.33
CA PHE A 60 5.15 -14.72 33.63
C PHE A 60 5.90 -13.52 33.07
N GLU A 61 7.18 -13.41 33.40
CA GLU A 61 8.04 -12.46 32.72
C GLU A 61 8.05 -12.81 31.22
N PRO A 62 8.05 -11.80 30.33
CA PRO A 62 8.08 -12.05 28.90
C PRO A 62 9.26 -12.96 28.57
N ILE A 63 9.03 -14.01 27.79
CA ILE A 63 10.10 -14.87 27.31
C ILE A 63 10.96 -13.99 26.40
N THR A 64 12.14 -13.62 26.87
CA THR A 64 13.12 -12.82 26.11
C THR A 64 14.14 -13.68 25.40
N ASN A 65 14.23 -14.98 25.69
CA ASN A 65 15.18 -15.90 25.09
C ASN A 65 14.49 -17.21 24.68
N PHE A 66 14.77 -17.70 23.48
CA PHE A 66 14.35 -19.02 23.01
C PHE A 66 15.57 -19.79 22.52
N MET A 67 15.86 -20.93 23.15
CA MET A 67 17.01 -21.80 22.79
C MET A 67 18.40 -21.12 22.81
N GLY A 68 18.57 -20.05 23.58
CA GLY A 68 19.82 -19.31 23.69
C GLY A 68 19.91 -18.05 22.81
N ASP A 69 18.94 -17.88 21.90
CA ASP A 69 18.83 -16.66 21.10
C ASP A 69 17.84 -15.68 21.74
N GLU A 70 18.22 -14.40 21.78
CA GLU A 70 17.34 -13.34 22.25
C GLU A 70 16.19 -13.16 21.25
N ILE A 71 14.96 -13.27 21.75
CA ILE A 71 13.76 -13.01 20.95
C ILE A 71 13.69 -11.51 20.74
N SER A 72 14.21 -11.06 19.59
CA SER A 72 14.01 -9.68 19.16
C SER A 72 12.52 -9.43 19.02
N ARG A 73 12.04 -8.37 19.68
CA ARG A 73 10.65 -7.94 19.54
C ARG A 73 10.46 -7.48 18.10
N PRO A 74 9.29 -7.72 17.48
CA PRO A 74 9.00 -7.12 16.18
C PRO A 74 9.16 -5.61 16.30
N GLU A 75 10.11 -5.06 15.55
CA GLU A 75 10.33 -3.62 15.49
C GLU A 75 9.05 -2.96 14.98
N LEU A 76 8.63 -1.90 15.66
CA LEU A 76 7.49 -1.11 15.21
C LEU A 76 7.90 -0.40 13.92
N LEU A 77 7.28 -0.79 12.80
CA LEU A 77 7.43 -0.10 11.52
C LEU A 77 7.18 1.39 11.71
N THR A 78 8.19 2.18 11.40
CA THR A 78 8.11 3.64 11.42
C THR A 78 7.57 4.15 10.08
N LYS A 79 7.15 5.42 9.99
CA LYS A 79 6.62 5.96 8.72
C LYS A 79 7.71 6.05 7.66
N GLU A 80 8.93 6.19 8.11
CA GLU A 80 10.15 6.26 7.33
C GLU A 80 10.39 4.92 6.63
N ASP A 81 10.09 3.78 7.27
CA ASP A 81 10.16 2.44 6.67
C ASP A 81 9.09 2.20 5.59
N LEU A 82 7.99 2.98 5.63
CA LEU A 82 6.90 2.90 4.65
C LEU A 82 7.17 3.76 3.41
N SER A 83 8.17 4.64 3.45
CA SER A 83 8.58 5.46 2.31
C SER A 83 9.81 4.85 1.63
N PRO A 84 9.78 4.59 0.31
CA PRO A 84 10.97 4.10 -0.37
C PRO A 84 12.08 5.15 -0.35
N ASP A 85 13.30 4.73 -0.07
CA ASP A 85 14.49 5.58 -0.18
C ASP A 85 14.65 6.16 -1.60
N GLU A 86 15.31 7.32 -1.70
CA GLU A 86 15.59 7.97 -2.99
C GLU A 86 16.32 7.04 -3.97
N ALA A 87 17.21 6.19 -3.48
CA ALA A 87 17.90 5.19 -4.29
C ALA A 87 16.92 4.16 -4.90
N ARG A 88 15.95 3.67 -4.11
CA ARG A 88 14.92 2.74 -4.60
C ARG A 88 13.97 3.39 -5.58
N LYS A 89 13.62 4.67 -5.37
CA LYS A 89 12.82 5.44 -6.35
C LYS A 89 13.54 5.57 -7.69
N ALA A 90 14.83 5.93 -7.67
CA ALA A 90 15.62 6.05 -8.88
C ALA A 90 15.74 4.72 -9.64
N GLU A 91 15.95 3.61 -8.91
CA GLU A 91 16.00 2.27 -9.51
C GLU A 91 14.65 1.89 -10.15
N PHE A 92 13.54 2.17 -9.45
CA PHE A 92 12.20 1.92 -9.97
C PHE A 92 11.93 2.70 -11.26
N ILE A 93 12.26 4.00 -11.29
CA ILE A 93 12.12 4.84 -12.49
C ILE A 93 12.93 4.25 -13.65
N ARG A 94 14.18 3.82 -13.39
CA ARG A 94 15.02 3.19 -14.40
C ARG A 94 14.40 1.90 -14.95
N LYS A 95 13.79 1.07 -14.10
CA LYS A 95 13.08 -0.15 -14.53
C LYS A 95 11.87 0.19 -15.41
N VAL A 96 11.12 1.22 -15.05
CA VAL A 96 10.01 1.73 -15.88
C VAL A 96 10.51 2.23 -17.23
N ASP A 97 11.61 2.99 -17.27
CA ASP A 97 12.22 3.47 -18.52
C ASP A 97 12.69 2.33 -19.42
N MET A 98 13.35 1.32 -18.84
CA MET A 98 13.78 0.14 -19.58
C MET A 98 12.61 -0.64 -20.16
N LEU A 99 11.57 -0.89 -19.36
CA LEU A 99 10.39 -1.60 -19.83
C LEU A 99 9.65 -0.80 -20.90
N LEU A 100 9.51 0.52 -20.73
CA LEU A 100 8.91 1.41 -21.72
C LEU A 100 9.65 1.34 -23.06
N ALA A 101 10.99 1.34 -23.05
CA ALA A 101 11.81 1.23 -24.26
C ALA A 101 11.69 -0.13 -24.95
N GLN A 102 11.44 -1.20 -24.19
CA GLN A 102 11.29 -2.57 -24.70
C GLN A 102 9.84 -2.91 -25.06
N PHE A 103 8.87 -2.11 -24.62
CA PHE A 103 7.45 -2.39 -24.75
C PHE A 103 6.98 -2.54 -26.19
N THR A 104 7.61 -1.80 -27.13
CA THR A 104 7.31 -1.88 -28.57
C THR A 104 7.96 -3.06 -29.27
N THR A 105 8.88 -3.76 -28.60
CA THR A 105 9.64 -4.90 -29.16
C THR A 105 9.28 -6.24 -28.54
N MET A 106 8.68 -6.23 -27.35
CA MET A 106 8.25 -7.44 -26.65
C MET A 106 6.78 -7.74 -26.94
N ASP A 107 6.48 -9.01 -27.12
CA ASP A 107 5.11 -9.49 -27.23
C ASP A 107 4.36 -9.29 -25.90
N PRO A 108 3.09 -8.80 -25.90
CA PRO A 108 2.30 -8.60 -24.68
C PRO A 108 2.22 -9.83 -23.76
N ALA A 109 2.16 -11.04 -24.32
CA ALA A 109 2.19 -12.27 -23.53
C ALA A 109 3.56 -12.50 -22.86
N GLY A 110 4.65 -12.12 -23.54
CA GLY A 110 6.00 -12.13 -22.99
C GLY A 110 6.13 -11.19 -21.79
N ILE A 111 5.59 -9.97 -21.90
CA ILE A 111 5.58 -8.99 -20.80
C ILE A 111 4.76 -9.53 -19.62
N LEU A 112 3.57 -10.09 -19.87
CA LEU A 112 2.73 -10.66 -18.80
C LEU A 112 3.45 -11.78 -18.04
N SER A 113 4.18 -12.64 -18.76
CA SER A 113 4.92 -13.76 -18.17
C SER A 113 6.17 -13.32 -17.39
N ALA A 114 6.82 -12.23 -17.81
CA ALA A 114 8.02 -11.71 -17.16
C ALA A 114 7.70 -10.92 -15.88
N TYR A 115 6.53 -10.27 -15.79
CA TYR A 115 6.15 -9.38 -14.69
C TYR A 115 5.00 -9.98 -13.85
N THR A 116 5.18 -11.23 -13.38
CA THR A 116 4.16 -11.97 -12.61
C THR A 116 4.13 -11.60 -11.13
N MET A 117 5.25 -11.17 -10.54
CA MET A 117 5.31 -10.81 -9.13
C MET A 117 4.59 -9.49 -8.85
N PRO A 118 3.95 -9.32 -7.68
CA PRO A 118 3.26 -8.08 -7.32
C PRO A 118 4.15 -6.82 -7.40
N GLU A 119 5.43 -6.95 -7.04
CA GLU A 119 6.41 -5.85 -7.10
C GLU A 119 6.72 -5.46 -8.56
N ASP A 120 6.81 -6.44 -9.45
CA ASP A 120 7.07 -6.24 -10.87
C ASP A 120 5.86 -5.67 -11.60
N GLN A 121 4.64 -6.02 -11.19
CA GLN A 121 3.41 -5.41 -11.70
C GLN A 121 3.37 -3.89 -11.45
N LEU A 122 4.03 -3.38 -10.41
CA LEU A 122 4.15 -1.94 -10.19
C LEU A 122 4.91 -1.25 -11.33
N VAL A 123 5.91 -1.92 -11.92
CA VAL A 123 6.66 -1.39 -13.07
C VAL A 123 5.75 -1.28 -14.28
N VAL A 124 4.94 -2.30 -14.57
CA VAL A 124 3.94 -2.29 -15.65
C VAL A 124 2.92 -1.16 -15.44
N ARG A 125 2.43 -0.96 -14.22
CA ARG A 125 1.56 0.17 -13.86
C ARG A 125 2.26 1.52 -14.03
N GLY A 126 3.56 1.58 -13.74
CA GLY A 126 4.39 2.76 -14.00
C GLY A 126 4.45 3.12 -15.48
N VAL A 127 4.56 2.11 -16.35
CA VAL A 127 4.51 2.29 -17.81
C VAL A 127 3.11 2.74 -18.25
N ALA A 128 2.05 2.11 -17.75
CA ALA A 128 0.67 2.49 -18.04
C ALA A 128 0.37 3.95 -17.66
N LYS A 129 0.87 4.41 -16.50
CA LYS A 129 0.78 5.81 -16.09
C LYS A 129 1.44 6.76 -17.08
N ARG A 130 2.61 6.37 -17.62
CA ARG A 130 3.32 7.18 -18.62
C ARG A 130 2.65 7.16 -19.99
N ALA A 131 1.99 6.05 -20.32
CA ALA A 131 1.17 5.93 -21.53
C ALA A 131 -0.15 6.71 -21.43
N GLY A 132 -0.50 7.23 -20.24
CA GLY A 132 -1.70 8.06 -20.06
C GLY A 132 -2.99 7.27 -19.82
N ILE A 133 -2.90 6.02 -19.37
CA ILE A 133 -4.08 5.23 -19.02
C ILE A 133 -4.63 5.69 -17.67
N ASP A 134 -5.90 6.07 -17.61
CA ASP A 134 -6.51 6.68 -16.41
C ASP A 134 -6.74 5.67 -15.26
N ASP A 135 -7.12 4.43 -15.58
CA ASP A 135 -7.47 3.38 -14.60
C ASP A 135 -6.28 2.48 -14.19
N TYR A 136 -5.05 2.93 -14.47
CA TYR A 136 -3.83 2.16 -14.29
C TYR A 136 -3.54 1.68 -12.85
N ARG A 137 -4.18 2.28 -11.84
CA ARG A 137 -3.93 1.98 -10.42
C ARG A 137 -4.65 0.72 -9.96
N ASP A 138 -5.90 0.56 -10.37
CA ASP A 138 -6.82 -0.40 -9.79
C ASP A 138 -7.17 -1.54 -10.77
N ARG A 139 -6.95 -1.32 -12.07
CA ARG A 139 -7.22 -2.32 -13.10
C ARG A 139 -6.31 -3.55 -12.93
N PRO A 140 -6.82 -4.80 -13.10
CA PRO A 140 -5.97 -5.99 -13.10
C PRO A 140 -4.95 -5.94 -14.24
N VAL A 141 -3.72 -6.42 -13.97
CA VAL A 141 -2.68 -6.57 -14.98
C VAL A 141 -2.94 -7.87 -15.75
N ASP A 142 -3.77 -7.78 -16.77
CA ASP A 142 -4.08 -8.86 -17.71
C ASP A 142 -3.53 -8.55 -19.11
N LEU A 143 -3.69 -9.50 -20.04
CA LEU A 143 -3.22 -9.33 -21.42
C LEU A 143 -3.82 -8.08 -22.08
N ARG A 144 -5.11 -7.83 -21.85
CA ARG A 144 -5.82 -6.67 -22.41
C ARG A 144 -5.27 -5.35 -21.86
N PHE A 145 -4.92 -5.31 -20.58
CA PHE A 145 -4.28 -4.14 -19.99
C PHE A 145 -2.93 -3.84 -20.65
N ILE A 146 -2.14 -4.87 -20.95
CA ILE A 146 -0.85 -4.70 -21.63
C ILE A 146 -1.04 -4.27 -23.09
N GLU A 147 -2.04 -4.82 -23.78
CA GLU A 147 -2.42 -4.40 -25.14
C GLU A 147 -2.88 -2.94 -25.18
N ASP A 148 -3.68 -2.50 -24.20
CA ASP A 148 -4.12 -1.11 -24.10
C ASP A 148 -2.92 -0.15 -23.87
N ILE A 149 -1.92 -0.56 -23.09
CA ILE A 149 -0.67 0.20 -22.93
C ILE A 149 0.05 0.31 -24.26
N ALA A 150 0.17 -0.80 -25.01
CA ALA A 150 0.84 -0.79 -26.31
C ALA A 150 0.12 0.13 -27.29
N GLY A 151 -1.21 0.05 -27.38
CA GLY A 151 -2.03 0.91 -28.23
C GLY A 151 -1.90 2.39 -27.87
N ALA A 152 -1.95 2.74 -26.59
CA ALA A 152 -1.78 4.12 -26.13
C ALA A 152 -0.39 4.68 -26.46
N LEU A 153 0.66 3.85 -26.37
CA LEU A 153 2.02 4.25 -26.75
C LEU A 153 2.17 4.46 -28.26
N GLU A 154 1.56 3.61 -29.08
CA GLU A 154 1.53 3.78 -30.54
C GLU A 154 0.77 5.04 -30.96
N GLU A 155 -0.39 5.29 -30.35
CA GLU A 155 -1.20 6.50 -30.61
C GLU A 155 -0.46 7.78 -30.20
N ALA A 156 0.20 7.76 -29.03
CA ALA A 156 1.03 8.88 -28.58
C ALA A 156 2.22 9.12 -29.53
N ALA A 157 2.87 8.06 -30.01
CA ALA A 157 3.96 8.15 -30.98
C ALA A 157 3.46 8.73 -32.33
N ALA A 158 2.34 8.23 -32.84
CA ALA A 158 1.73 8.70 -34.09
C ALA A 158 1.32 10.18 -34.00
N SER A 159 0.66 10.57 -32.90
CA SER A 159 0.26 11.96 -32.64
C SER A 159 1.47 12.89 -32.54
N SER A 160 2.56 12.44 -31.91
CA SER A 160 3.81 13.22 -31.84
C SER A 160 4.50 13.37 -33.19
N ALA A 161 4.40 12.36 -34.07
CA ALA A 161 4.99 12.39 -35.40
C ALA A 161 4.21 13.34 -36.33
N GLU A 162 2.88 13.33 -36.23
CA GLU A 162 2.02 14.25 -36.97
C GLU A 162 2.20 15.70 -36.50
N GLN A 163 2.30 15.93 -35.19
CA GLN A 163 2.59 17.26 -34.65
C GLN A 163 3.95 17.79 -35.16
N LYS A 164 4.99 16.93 -35.20
CA LYS A 164 6.30 17.30 -35.75
C LYS A 164 6.25 17.61 -37.25
N ARG A 165 5.42 16.91 -38.02
CA ARG A 165 5.20 17.22 -39.44
C ARG A 165 4.52 18.58 -39.61
N ILE A 166 3.43 18.81 -38.88
CA ILE A 166 2.72 20.09 -38.87
C ILE A 166 3.64 21.24 -38.46
N ASP A 167 4.47 21.07 -37.44
CA ASP A 167 5.45 22.07 -37.01
C ASP A 167 6.54 22.31 -38.07
N THR A 168 6.93 21.28 -38.81
CA THR A 168 7.89 21.39 -39.93
C THR A 168 7.27 22.10 -41.14
N GLU A 169 5.99 21.85 -41.43
CA GLU A 169 5.24 22.46 -42.52
C GLU A 169 4.85 23.93 -42.22
N LEU A 170 4.50 24.24 -40.98
CA LEU A 170 4.21 25.60 -40.51
C LEU A 170 5.49 26.42 -40.26
N GLY A 171 6.61 25.78 -39.93
CA GLY A 171 7.92 26.43 -39.77
C GLY A 171 8.72 26.59 -41.06
N GLY A 172 8.28 25.99 -42.17
CA GLY A 172 9.03 25.91 -43.43
C GLY A 172 8.84 27.08 -44.43
N ASN A 173 7.98 28.06 -44.13
CA ASN A 173 7.75 29.22 -45.01
C ASN A 173 7.76 30.54 -44.23
N GLY A 174 8.96 30.91 -43.76
CA GLY A 174 9.25 32.22 -43.19
C GLY A 174 10.70 32.59 -43.47
N THR A 175 10.94 33.19 -44.63
CA THR A 175 12.22 33.72 -45.10
C THR A 175 13.01 34.48 -44.03
N THR A 176 14.28 34.12 -43.92
CA THR A 176 15.43 34.99 -43.63
C THR A 176 15.18 36.47 -43.95
N ASN A 177 15.35 37.34 -42.96
CA ASN A 177 16.11 38.61 -43.02
C ASN A 177 15.89 39.41 -41.73
N ILE A 178 16.78 39.25 -40.74
CA ILE A 178 17.25 40.39 -39.95
C ILE A 178 18.77 40.27 -39.88
N ALA A 179 19.42 40.77 -40.93
CA ALA A 179 20.81 41.15 -40.86
C ALA A 179 20.95 42.33 -39.88
N GLU A 180 21.82 42.15 -38.90
CA GLU A 180 22.93 43.07 -38.62
C GLU A 180 22.66 44.57 -38.80
N ASN A 181 22.58 45.34 -37.69
CA ASN A 181 23.49 46.47 -37.49
C ASN A 181 23.46 47.10 -36.07
N VAL A 182 24.67 47.41 -35.55
CA VAL A 182 25.07 48.39 -34.50
C VAL A 182 24.64 48.07 -33.04
N ASN A 183 25.50 47.95 -32.00
CA ASN A 183 26.82 48.56 -31.76
C ASN A 183 27.65 47.76 -30.74
N LYS A 184 28.97 47.68 -30.96
CA LYS A 184 30.01 47.44 -29.95
C LYS A 184 30.28 48.74 -29.16
N GLN A 185 31.09 48.63 -28.09
CA GLN A 185 31.66 49.67 -27.21
C GLN A 185 30.76 50.04 -26.01
N SER A 186 31.19 50.01 -24.76
CA SER A 186 32.46 49.77 -24.07
C SER A 186 32.09 49.35 -22.63
N GLY A 187 32.87 48.54 -21.92
CA GLY A 187 33.99 49.05 -21.15
C GLY A 187 33.59 49.22 -19.68
N ASP A 188 34.26 48.45 -18.83
CA ASP A 188 34.71 48.83 -17.49
C ASP A 188 33.71 49.11 -16.36
N SER A 189 33.73 48.15 -15.43
CA SER A 189 34.17 48.38 -14.03
C SER A 189 33.16 48.95 -13.01
N GLN A 190 33.44 48.55 -11.77
CA GLN A 190 33.02 49.13 -10.48
C GLN A 190 31.70 48.66 -9.84
N THR A 191 31.84 47.67 -8.95
CA THR A 191 31.40 47.83 -7.54
C THR A 191 32.02 49.12 -6.97
N PRO A 192 31.34 49.93 -6.14
CA PRO A 192 30.98 49.52 -4.76
C PRO A 192 29.75 50.24 -4.13
N GLY A 193 29.40 49.86 -2.89
CA GLY A 193 28.74 50.73 -1.90
C GLY A 193 27.41 50.18 -1.38
N SER A 194 27.34 49.63 -0.17
CA SER A 194 27.32 50.37 1.12
C SER A 194 26.09 51.26 1.29
N THR A 195 25.09 50.75 2.01
CA THR A 195 24.28 51.45 3.03
C THR A 195 23.60 50.33 3.83
N GLY A 196 23.80 50.12 5.13
CA GLY A 196 24.08 51.10 6.16
C GLY A 196 22.76 51.68 6.66
N LYS A 197 21.98 50.91 7.43
CA LYS A 197 21.01 51.48 8.38
C LYS A 197 20.94 50.62 9.64
N GLN A 198 21.67 51.10 10.64
CA GLN A 198 21.45 50.86 12.06
C GLN A 198 20.08 51.43 12.47
N GLU A 199 19.40 50.75 13.39
CA GLU A 199 18.83 51.27 14.63
C GLU A 199 18.06 50.12 15.31
N SER A 200 18.63 49.45 16.32
CA SER A 200 18.70 49.86 17.73
C SER A 200 17.32 50.08 18.38
N ARG A 201 16.87 49.12 19.20
CA ARG A 201 16.68 49.25 20.67
C ARG A 201 15.94 48.02 21.24
N LYS A 202 16.60 47.33 22.19
CA LYS A 202 16.25 47.24 23.64
C LYS A 202 14.83 46.71 23.87
N SER A 203 14.60 45.63 24.60
CA SER A 203 14.89 45.48 26.04
C SER A 203 14.41 44.08 26.47
N SER A 204 15.23 43.31 27.20
CA SER A 204 15.20 43.19 28.67
C SER A 204 14.01 42.36 29.20
N ASN A 205 14.26 41.12 29.64
CA ASN A 205 14.29 40.75 31.06
C ASN A 205 14.16 39.24 31.29
N ARG A 206 15.06 38.77 32.16
CA ARG A 206 15.01 37.63 33.09
C ARG A 206 14.88 36.21 32.53
#